data_AF-A0A8C7YBK5-F1
#
_entry.id   AF-A0A8C7YBK5-F1
#
_cell.length_a   1.000
_cell.length_b   1.000
_cell.length_c   1.000
_cell.angle_alpha   90.00
_cell.angle_beta   90.00
_cell.angle_gamma   90.00
#
_symmetry.space_group_name_H-M   'P 1'
#
loop_
_entity.id
_entity.type
_entity.pdbx_description
1 polymer ?
#
loop_
_entity_poly.entity_id
_entity_poly.type
_entity_poly.pdbx_seq_one_letter_code
_entity_poly.pdbx_strand_id
1 'polypeptide(L)'
;VYFENTMTKTAFPPKATGSQIGMIVNSLTNIGVAVLMSFYFSWKLTLLILCFLPFLALSGGFQAKMLTGFAKQDKQAMETAGRISGEALNNIRTIAGLGKEKNFVEMYEFQLDAPYQAALKKANVYGACYGFAQCVVFMTNSASYRFGGYLVKQEGLHFSLVFRVISAIVTSGTALGRASSYTPDYAKAKISAARFFQLLDRIPTISVYSDKGDKWNNFQGNIEFIDCKFTYPTRPDIQVLNGLTVSVKPGQTLAFVGSSGCGKSTSVQLLERFYDPDHGKVLIDGHDSKHVNVPYLRSKIGIVSQEPILFDCSIAENIKYGDNSRDISMDEVILAAKKAQLHDFVTALPEVSFPFRGLSSRREASEVEKKFVFRERAGHRRSPRKGKQRGQRE
;
A
#
# COMPACT_ATOMS: atom_id res chain seq x y z
N VAL A 1 -0.89 6.59 -5.71
CA VAL A 1 -1.04 7.10 -4.31
C VAL A 1 -1.49 6.04 -3.30
N TYR A 2 -2.73 5.53 -3.31
CA TYR A 2 -3.17 4.51 -2.30
C TYR A 2 -2.41 3.18 -2.41
N PHE A 3 -2.19 2.66 -3.62
CA PHE A 3 -1.44 1.41 -3.83
C PHE A 3 0.06 1.53 -3.51
N GLU A 4 0.66 2.68 -3.80
CA GLU A 4 2.07 2.96 -3.57
C GLU A 4 2.39 3.10 -2.07
N ASN A 5 1.47 3.70 -1.31
CA ASN A 5 1.51 3.75 0.15
C ASN A 5 1.32 2.36 0.79
N THR A 6 0.58 1.45 0.14
CA THR A 6 0.45 0.07 0.62
C THR A 6 1.73 -0.70 0.35
N MET A 7 2.32 -0.61 -0.85
CA MET A 7 3.58 -1.28 -1.17
C MET A 7 4.75 -0.83 -0.30
N THR A 8 4.88 0.46 0.01
CA THR A 8 5.92 0.94 0.94
C THR A 8 5.68 0.50 2.38
N LYS A 9 4.42 0.27 2.78
CA LYS A 9 4.07 -0.26 4.12
C LYS A 9 4.16 -1.79 4.20
N THR A 10 3.98 -2.50 3.09
CA THR A 10 4.07 -3.97 2.99
C THR A 10 5.42 -4.46 2.49
N ALA A 11 6.30 -3.57 2.01
CA ALA A 11 7.69 -3.89 1.75
C ALA A 11 8.31 -4.33 3.07
N PHE A 12 8.38 -5.65 3.25
CA PHE A 12 9.22 -6.27 4.25
C PHE A 12 10.61 -5.68 4.06
N PRO A 13 11.17 -4.91 5.01
CA PRO A 13 12.53 -4.44 4.82
C PRO A 13 13.40 -5.71 4.87
N PRO A 14 14.05 -6.15 3.78
CA PRO A 14 14.99 -7.27 3.87
C PRO A 14 16.14 -6.95 4.84
N LYS A 15 16.28 -5.67 5.20
CA LYS A 15 17.17 -5.14 6.24
C LYS A 15 16.75 -5.46 7.67
N ALA A 16 15.51 -5.88 7.95
CA ALA A 16 15.00 -5.96 9.33
C ALA A 16 15.33 -7.27 10.07
N THR A 17 15.58 -8.38 9.37
CA THR A 17 15.76 -9.69 10.00
C THR A 17 17.22 -10.05 10.23
N GLY A 18 18.02 -10.22 9.18
CA GLY A 18 19.39 -10.74 9.34
C GLY A 18 20.39 -9.74 9.93
N SER A 19 20.53 -8.57 9.29
CA SER A 19 21.59 -7.61 9.64
C SER A 19 21.34 -6.90 10.96
N GLN A 20 20.10 -6.52 11.29
CA GLN A 20 19.81 -5.84 12.56
C GLN A 20 19.98 -6.76 13.77
N ILE A 21 19.51 -8.01 13.68
CA ILE A 21 19.73 -8.98 14.76
C ILE A 21 21.23 -9.24 14.93
N GLY A 22 21.96 -9.41 13.82
CA GLY A 22 23.41 -9.57 13.84
C GLY A 22 24.12 -8.38 14.50
N MET A 23 23.67 -7.15 14.24
CA MET A 23 24.22 -5.94 14.88
C MET A 23 23.89 -5.86 16.37
N ILE A 24 22.66 -6.20 16.79
CA ILE A 24 22.27 -6.22 18.20
C ILE A 24 23.11 -7.27 18.95
N VAL A 25 23.24 -8.47 18.40
CA VAL A 25 24.06 -9.55 18.98
C VAL A 25 25.53 -9.14 19.04
N ASN A 26 26.08 -8.56 17.98
CA ASN A 26 27.45 -8.04 17.96
C ASN A 26 27.67 -7.00 19.07
N SER A 27 26.78 -6.01 19.17
CA SER A 27 26.88 -4.99 20.22
C SER A 27 26.75 -5.55 21.63
N LEU A 28 25.84 -6.49 21.88
CA LEU A 28 25.69 -7.14 23.18
C LEU A 28 26.94 -7.95 23.55
N THR A 29 27.47 -8.74 22.61
CA THR A 29 28.70 -9.51 22.80
C THR A 29 29.90 -8.59 23.05
N ASN A 30 30.03 -7.51 22.31
CA ASN A 30 31.11 -6.53 22.48
C ASN A 30 31.08 -5.89 23.88
N ILE A 31 29.90 -5.48 24.35
CA ILE A 31 29.71 -4.94 25.70
C ILE A 31 30.07 -5.99 26.76
N GLY A 32 29.58 -7.22 26.61
CA GLY A 32 29.87 -8.31 27.55
C GLY A 32 31.38 -8.59 27.67
N VAL A 33 32.06 -8.74 26.54
CA VAL A 33 33.51 -8.97 26.50
C VAL A 33 34.28 -7.77 27.09
N ALA A 34 33.90 -6.55 26.76
CA ALA A 34 34.58 -5.36 27.28
C ALA A 34 34.42 -5.16 28.78
N VAL A 35 33.24 -5.48 29.34
CA VAL A 35 33.01 -5.44 30.78
C VAL A 35 33.84 -6.51 31.48
N LEU A 36 33.81 -7.75 30.99
CA LEU A 36 34.61 -8.86 31.55
C LEU A 36 36.10 -8.56 31.54
N MET A 37 36.62 -8.06 30.41
CA MET A 37 38.02 -7.68 30.27
C MET A 37 38.40 -6.53 31.20
N SER A 38 37.53 -5.53 31.33
CA SER A 38 37.77 -4.39 32.22
C SER A 38 37.86 -4.80 33.69
N PHE A 39 36.94 -5.66 34.14
CA PHE A 39 36.97 -6.21 35.51
C PHE A 39 38.21 -7.09 35.77
N TYR A 40 38.67 -7.84 34.77
CA TYR A 40 39.86 -8.68 34.89
C TYR A 40 41.15 -7.87 35.10
N PHE A 41 41.34 -6.77 34.36
CA PHE A 41 42.58 -5.98 34.45
C PHE A 41 42.58 -4.94 35.58
N SER A 42 41.46 -4.25 35.81
CA SER A 42 41.36 -3.27 36.89
C SER A 42 39.91 -3.08 37.33
N TRP A 43 39.53 -3.78 38.39
CA TRP A 43 38.19 -3.68 38.97
C TRP A 43 37.92 -2.28 39.55
N LYS A 44 38.93 -1.61 40.12
CA LYS A 44 38.80 -0.25 40.70
C LYS A 44 38.48 0.82 39.64
N LEU A 45 39.17 0.79 38.50
CA LEU A 45 38.92 1.71 37.39
C LEU A 45 37.57 1.41 36.73
N THR A 46 37.22 0.13 36.61
CA THR A 46 35.95 -0.31 36.01
C THR A 46 34.75 0.14 36.85
N LEU A 47 34.81 0.04 38.19
CA LEU A 47 33.76 0.52 39.08
C LEU A 47 33.49 2.03 38.93
N LEU A 48 34.54 2.83 38.79
CA LEU A 48 34.39 4.28 38.55
C LEU A 48 33.59 4.53 37.26
N ILE A 49 33.94 3.83 36.18
CA ILE A 49 33.26 3.99 34.89
C ILE A 49 31.83 3.45 34.95
N LEU A 50 31.59 2.38 35.70
CA LEU A 50 30.26 1.83 35.96
C LEU A 50 29.34 2.84 36.65
N CYS A 51 29.88 3.69 37.54
CA CYS A 51 29.11 4.78 38.17
C CYS A 51 28.63 5.84 37.16
N PHE A 52 29.35 6.05 36.05
CA PHE A 52 28.95 6.97 34.97
C PHE A 52 28.03 6.30 33.93
N LEU A 53 28.01 4.97 33.87
CA LEU A 53 27.15 4.21 32.97
C LEU A 53 25.64 4.53 33.09
N PRO A 54 25.03 4.64 34.29
CA PRO A 54 23.61 5.02 34.41
C PRO A 54 23.34 6.43 33.88
N PHE A 55 24.28 7.38 34.01
CA PHE A 55 24.12 8.72 33.45
C PHE A 55 24.14 8.70 31.91
N LEU A 56 25.04 7.90 31.32
CA LEU A 56 25.09 7.70 29.87
C LEU A 56 23.82 7.00 29.35
N ALA A 57 23.36 5.95 30.05
CA ALA A 57 22.15 5.22 29.70
C ALA A 57 20.90 6.09 29.81
N LEU A 58 20.77 6.89 30.87
CA LEU A 58 19.65 7.79 31.08
C LEU A 58 19.62 8.90 30.03
N SER A 59 20.78 9.46 29.69
CA SER A 59 20.89 10.46 28.63
C SER A 59 20.50 9.88 27.26
N GLY A 60 20.99 8.68 26.92
CA GLY A 60 20.64 8.00 25.66
C GLY A 60 19.16 7.61 25.59
N GLY A 61 18.60 7.10 26.69
CA GLY A 61 17.18 6.77 26.80
C GLY A 61 16.28 8.00 26.67
N PHE A 62 16.65 9.10 27.31
CA PHE A 62 15.92 10.37 27.19
C PHE A 62 15.97 10.93 25.76
N GLN A 63 17.13 10.88 25.09
CA GLN A 63 17.27 11.26 23.69
C GLN A 63 16.40 10.40 22.75
N ALA A 64 16.40 9.08 22.95
CA ALA A 64 15.57 8.16 22.16
C ALA A 64 14.06 8.41 22.38
N LYS A 65 13.64 8.66 23.62
CA LYS A 65 12.25 8.98 23.95
C LYS A 65 11.81 10.33 23.37
N MET A 66 12.67 11.34 23.42
CA MET A 66 12.44 12.65 22.80
C MET A 66 12.29 12.52 21.28
N LEU A 67 13.22 11.82 20.62
CA LEU A 67 13.20 11.64 19.17
C LEU A 67 11.93 10.93 18.70
N THR A 68 11.54 9.84 19.39
CA THR A 68 10.32 9.08 19.06
C THR A 68 9.03 9.83 19.37
N GLY A 69 8.98 10.56 20.49
CA GLY A 69 7.82 11.39 20.87
C GLY A 69 7.60 12.57 19.92
N PHE A 70 8.68 13.28 19.56
CA PHE A 70 8.62 14.39 18.61
C PHE A 70 8.23 13.94 17.21
N ALA A 71 8.77 12.82 16.73
CA ALA A 71 8.42 12.27 15.43
C ALA A 71 6.92 11.97 15.28
N LYS A 72 6.24 11.54 16.36
CA LYS A 72 4.78 11.31 16.34
C LYS A 72 4.00 12.61 16.16
N GLN A 73 4.36 13.65 16.90
CA GLN A 73 3.72 14.97 16.82
C GLN A 73 3.98 15.64 15.48
N ASP A 74 5.23 15.57 14.98
CA ASP A 74 5.58 16.13 13.67
C ASP A 74 4.83 15.45 12.54
N LYS A 75 4.70 14.12 12.62
CA LYS A 75 3.91 13.36 11.65
C LYS A 75 2.44 13.78 11.63
N GLN A 76 1.82 14.00 12.79
CA GLN A 76 0.43 14.46 12.88
C GLN A 76 0.27 15.88 12.31
N ALA A 77 1.20 16.79 12.63
CA ALA A 77 1.16 18.15 12.10
C ALA A 77 1.38 18.19 10.57
N MET A 78 2.26 17.33 10.05
CA MET A 78 2.51 17.17 8.61
C MET A 78 1.35 16.49 7.86
N GLU A 79 0.49 15.71 8.53
CA GLU A 79 -0.63 15.02 7.90
C GLU A 79 -1.66 16.01 7.33
N THR A 80 -1.91 17.12 8.03
CA THR A 80 -2.82 18.18 7.57
C THR A 80 -2.28 18.87 6.31
N ALA A 81 -1.00 19.23 6.30
CA ALA A 81 -0.35 19.82 5.13
C ALA A 81 -0.30 18.81 3.96
N GLY A 82 0.02 17.55 4.25
CA GLY A 82 0.01 16.46 3.28
C GLY A 82 -1.37 16.21 2.67
N ARG A 83 -2.45 16.39 3.44
CA ARG A 83 -3.83 16.28 2.94
C ARG A 83 -4.13 17.36 1.91
N ILE A 84 -3.78 18.63 2.19
CA ILE A 84 -4.00 19.75 1.27
C ILE A 84 -3.21 19.56 -0.03
N SER A 85 -1.93 19.19 0.08
CA SER A 85 -1.10 18.91 -1.10
C SER A 85 -1.65 17.72 -1.89
N GLY A 86 -2.08 16.65 -1.22
CA GLY A 86 -2.68 15.48 -1.85
C GLY A 86 -3.98 15.82 -2.59
N GLU A 87 -4.86 16.63 -1.99
CA GLU A 87 -6.08 17.10 -2.62
C GLU A 87 -5.80 17.97 -3.86
N ALA A 88 -4.81 18.86 -3.75
CA ALA A 88 -4.42 19.74 -4.84
C ALA A 88 -3.85 18.97 -6.04
N LEU A 89 -2.96 17.99 -5.78
CA LEU A 89 -2.35 17.17 -6.83
C LEU A 89 -3.36 16.24 -7.51
N ASN A 90 -4.28 15.65 -6.73
CA ASN A 90 -5.32 14.77 -7.29
C ASN A 90 -6.30 15.55 -8.19
N ASN A 91 -6.53 16.83 -7.92
CA ASN A 91 -7.49 17.68 -8.63
C ASN A 91 -6.82 18.83 -9.40
N ILE A 92 -5.59 18.63 -9.88
CA ILE A 92 -4.77 19.70 -10.47
C ILE A 92 -5.44 20.39 -11.67
N ARG A 93 -6.15 19.64 -12.52
CA ARG A 93 -6.91 20.18 -13.67
C ARG A 93 -8.02 21.12 -13.22
N THR A 94 -8.70 20.79 -12.13
CA THR A 94 -9.78 21.62 -11.57
C THR A 94 -9.23 22.91 -10.97
N ILE A 95 -8.13 22.83 -10.23
CA ILE A 95 -7.51 24.02 -9.62
C ILE A 95 -6.98 24.97 -10.70
N ALA A 96 -6.30 24.43 -11.71
CA ALA A 96 -5.83 25.20 -12.85
C ALA A 96 -6.97 25.81 -13.66
N GLY A 97 -8.06 25.06 -13.87
CA GLY A 97 -9.26 25.57 -14.54
C GLY A 97 -9.96 26.69 -13.78
N LEU A 98 -9.83 26.72 -12.45
CA LEU A 98 -10.39 27.76 -11.59
C LEU A 98 -9.41 28.91 -11.28
N GLY A 99 -8.13 28.80 -11.68
CA GLY A 99 -7.09 29.79 -11.40
C GLY A 99 -6.83 30.02 -9.90
N LYS A 100 -6.96 28.98 -9.07
CA LYS A 100 -6.86 29.06 -7.60
C LYS A 100 -5.55 28.52 -7.02
N GLU A 101 -4.51 28.35 -7.84
CA GLU A 101 -3.23 27.79 -7.44
C GLU A 101 -2.60 28.55 -6.27
N LYS A 102 -2.60 29.90 -6.34
CA LYS A 102 -2.04 30.76 -5.28
C LYS A 102 -2.72 30.55 -3.93
N ASN A 103 -4.04 30.39 -3.92
CA ASN A 103 -4.81 30.18 -2.69
C ASN A 103 -4.43 28.85 -2.03
N PHE A 104 -4.25 27.79 -2.82
CA PHE A 104 -3.76 26.50 -2.30
C PHE A 104 -2.32 26.56 -1.78
N VAL A 105 -1.46 27.36 -2.41
CA VAL A 105 -0.09 27.60 -1.92
C VAL A 105 -0.11 28.32 -0.57
N GLU A 106 -0.85 29.43 -0.46
CA GLU A 106 -0.99 30.19 0.78
C GLU A 106 -1.58 29.33 1.91
N MET A 107 -2.60 28.52 1.61
CA MET A 107 -3.21 27.60 2.57
C MET A 107 -2.23 26.50 3.03
N TYR A 108 -1.35 26.04 2.13
CA TYR A 108 -0.30 25.08 2.47
C TYR A 108 0.79 25.72 3.35
N GLU A 109 1.25 26.93 3.00
CA GLU A 109 2.22 27.69 3.79
C GLU A 109 1.71 27.96 5.22
N PHE A 110 0.46 28.41 5.34
CA PHE A 110 -0.17 28.65 6.65
C PHE A 110 -0.19 27.40 7.54
N GLN A 111 -0.39 26.21 6.95
CA GLN A 111 -0.40 24.94 7.68
C GLN A 111 1.01 24.44 8.03
N LEU A 112 2.04 24.95 7.36
CA LEU A 112 3.45 24.63 7.66
C LEU A 112 4.03 25.48 8.79
N ASP A 113 3.47 26.66 9.06
CA ASP A 113 3.95 27.56 10.11
C ASP A 113 3.93 26.92 11.51
N ALA A 114 2.84 26.24 11.85
CA ALA A 114 2.73 25.56 13.15
C ALA A 114 3.77 24.43 13.34
N PRO A 115 3.93 23.48 12.40
CA PRO A 115 5.03 22.52 12.40
C PRO A 115 6.41 23.19 12.46
N TYR A 116 6.62 24.28 11.71
CA TYR A 116 7.89 24.99 11.67
C TYR A 116 8.26 25.59 13.03
N GLN A 117 7.33 26.29 13.69
CA GLN A 117 7.54 26.84 15.02
C GLN A 117 7.76 25.76 16.08
N ALA A 118 7.04 24.63 15.97
CA ALA A 118 7.26 23.47 16.83
C ALA A 118 8.66 22.86 16.61
N ALA A 119 9.12 22.77 15.36
CA ALA A 119 10.45 22.27 15.02
C ALA A 119 11.56 23.15 15.60
N LEU A 120 11.43 24.48 15.54
CA LEU A 120 12.38 25.40 16.16
C LEU A 120 12.50 25.19 17.68
N LYS A 121 11.37 25.08 18.39
CA LYS A 121 11.36 24.79 19.83
C LYS A 121 12.00 23.43 20.13
N LYS A 122 11.67 22.41 19.33
CA LYS A 122 12.24 21.05 19.46
C LYS A 122 13.74 21.03 19.22
N ALA A 123 14.23 21.77 18.23
CA ALA A 123 15.66 21.86 17.91
C ALA A 123 16.47 22.39 19.11
N ASN A 124 15.97 23.42 19.79
CA ASN A 124 16.63 23.96 20.98
C ASN A 124 16.68 22.96 22.14
N VAL A 125 15.55 22.29 22.45
CA VAL A 125 15.51 21.30 23.54
C VAL A 125 16.38 20.09 23.21
N TYR A 126 16.35 19.62 21.96
CA TYR A 126 17.18 18.52 21.49
C TYR A 126 18.67 18.88 21.52
N GLY A 127 19.03 20.09 21.08
CA GLY A 127 20.40 20.60 21.11
C GLY A 127 20.96 20.66 22.54
N ALA A 128 20.19 21.20 23.49
CA ALA A 128 20.58 21.23 24.90
C ALA A 128 20.77 19.82 25.49
N CYS A 129 19.85 18.90 25.20
CA CYS A 129 19.94 17.51 25.64
C CYS A 129 21.15 16.78 25.04
N TYR A 130 21.42 16.99 23.74
CA TYR A 130 22.56 16.39 23.06
C TYR A 130 23.88 16.93 23.58
N GLY A 131 23.96 18.26 23.80
CA GLY A 131 25.12 18.89 24.41
C GLY A 131 25.41 18.35 25.81
N PHE A 132 24.38 18.18 26.64
CA PHE A 132 24.52 17.55 27.95
C PHE A 132 25.03 16.11 27.86
N ALA A 133 24.50 15.31 26.94
CA ALA A 133 24.94 13.94 26.70
C ALA A 133 26.44 13.87 26.35
N GLN A 134 26.90 14.74 25.45
CA GLN A 134 28.31 14.81 25.05
C GLN A 134 29.21 15.30 26.19
N CYS A 135 28.75 16.26 26.99
CA CYS A 135 29.48 16.73 28.17
C CYS A 135 29.75 15.59 29.16
N VAL A 136 28.75 14.75 29.45
CA VAL A 136 28.90 13.59 30.34
C VAL A 136 29.96 12.61 29.83
N VAL A 137 30.04 12.38 28.52
CA VAL A 137 31.08 11.52 27.91
C VAL A 137 32.49 12.10 28.15
N PHE A 138 32.68 13.39 27.91
CA PHE A 138 33.97 14.04 28.15
C PHE A 138 34.35 14.10 29.64
N MET A 139 33.38 14.36 30.53
CA MET A 139 33.60 14.30 31.98
C MET A 139 33.99 12.90 32.44
N THR A 140 33.33 11.86 31.91
CA THR A 140 33.64 10.46 32.21
C THR A 140 35.06 10.12 31.78
N ASN A 141 35.48 10.52 30.58
CA ASN A 141 36.85 10.32 30.09
C ASN A 141 37.87 11.06 30.96
N SER A 142 37.61 12.33 31.30
CA SER A 142 38.48 13.14 32.16
C SER A 142 38.66 12.51 33.55
N ALA A 143 37.56 12.11 34.20
CA ALA A 143 37.58 11.42 35.49
C ALA A 143 38.35 10.09 35.41
N SER A 144 38.14 9.32 34.34
CA SER A 144 38.82 8.04 34.11
C SER A 144 40.32 8.21 33.93
N TYR A 145 40.78 9.23 33.18
CA TYR A 145 42.21 9.51 33.03
C TYR A 145 42.84 10.05 34.33
N ARG A 146 42.13 10.91 35.07
CA ARG A 146 42.62 11.44 36.36
C ARG A 146 42.81 10.32 37.39
N PHE A 147 41.81 9.46 37.52
CA PHE A 147 41.87 8.31 38.45
C PHE A 147 42.83 7.23 37.95
N GLY A 148 42.86 6.96 36.65
CA GLY A 148 43.84 6.06 36.03
C GLY A 148 45.28 6.50 36.29
N GLY A 149 45.58 7.79 36.15
CA GLY A 149 46.90 8.35 36.49
C GLY A 149 47.26 8.24 37.97
N TYR A 150 46.28 8.35 38.87
CA TYR A 150 46.47 8.10 40.30
C TYR A 150 46.80 6.63 40.58
N LEU A 151 46.11 5.68 39.94
CA LEU A 151 46.38 4.24 40.07
C LEU A 151 47.77 3.85 39.55
N VAL A 152 48.22 4.44 38.45
CA VAL A 152 49.59 4.21 37.94
C VAL A 152 50.64 4.64 38.97
N LYS A 153 50.42 5.79 39.62
CA LYS A 153 51.37 6.34 40.61
C LYS A 153 51.38 5.58 41.94
N GLN A 154 50.23 5.12 42.43
CA GLN A 154 50.13 4.45 43.73
C GLN A 154 50.25 2.93 43.67
N GLU A 155 49.65 2.28 42.68
CA GLU A 155 49.54 0.81 42.62
C GLU A 155 50.54 0.19 41.63
N GLY A 156 51.37 0.99 40.96
CA GLY A 156 52.37 0.51 40.01
C GLY A 156 51.76 -0.12 38.74
N LEU A 157 50.49 0.17 38.45
CA LEU A 157 49.82 -0.31 37.24
C LEU A 157 50.53 0.19 35.98
N HIS A 158 50.81 -0.71 35.04
CA HIS A 158 51.39 -0.33 33.76
C HIS A 158 50.40 0.54 32.97
N PHE A 159 50.87 1.66 32.41
CA PHE A 159 50.00 2.64 31.73
C PHE A 159 49.17 2.02 30.58
N SER A 160 49.70 0.98 29.93
CA SER A 160 48.99 0.27 28.84
C SER A 160 47.69 -0.38 29.31
N LEU A 161 47.62 -0.84 30.55
CA LEU A 161 46.41 -1.48 31.11
C LEU A 161 45.30 -0.45 31.32
N VAL A 162 45.64 0.75 31.79
CA VAL A 162 44.69 1.86 31.97
C VAL A 162 44.11 2.28 30.62
N PHE A 163 44.94 2.47 29.60
CA PHE A 163 44.48 2.80 28.25
C PHE A 163 43.62 1.70 27.64
N ARG A 164 43.96 0.42 27.90
CA ARG A 164 43.20 -0.74 27.41
C ARG A 164 41.79 -0.76 28.00
N VAL A 165 41.65 -0.55 29.31
CA VAL A 165 40.34 -0.53 29.99
C VAL A 165 39.48 0.65 29.50
N ILE A 166 40.05 1.85 29.46
CA ILE A 166 39.32 3.05 29.00
C ILE A 166 38.87 2.88 27.54
N SER A 167 39.77 2.46 26.65
CA SER A 167 39.46 2.26 25.23
C SER A 167 38.41 1.17 25.00
N ALA A 168 38.47 0.07 25.76
CA ALA A 168 37.50 -1.02 25.66
C ALA A 168 36.08 -0.56 26.03
N ILE A 169 35.95 0.22 27.11
CA ILE A 169 34.63 0.69 27.57
C ILE A 169 34.08 1.79 26.66
N VAL A 170 34.90 2.75 26.23
CA VAL A 170 34.48 3.80 25.29
C VAL A 170 34.02 3.20 23.95
N THR A 171 34.80 2.26 23.39
CA THR A 171 34.43 1.56 22.15
C THR A 171 33.14 0.75 22.30
N SER A 172 32.90 0.17 23.48
CA SER A 172 31.66 -0.56 23.77
C SER A 172 30.45 0.36 23.96
N GLY A 173 30.64 1.51 24.59
CA GLY A 173 29.58 2.52 24.74
C GLY A 173 29.08 3.03 23.38
N THR A 174 29.99 3.27 22.43
CA THR A 174 29.60 3.65 21.06
C THR A 174 28.89 2.51 20.32
N ALA A 175 29.29 1.25 20.53
CA ALA A 175 28.58 0.09 19.99
C ALA A 175 27.16 -0.06 20.56
N LEU A 176 26.95 0.25 21.84
CA LEU A 176 25.63 0.28 22.47
C LEU A 176 24.74 1.38 21.87
N GLY A 177 25.29 2.59 21.68
CA GLY A 177 24.57 3.70 21.03
C GLY A 177 24.08 3.33 19.64
N ARG A 178 24.94 2.68 18.84
CA ARG A 178 24.55 2.14 17.51
C ARG A 178 23.43 1.11 17.63
N ALA A 179 23.53 0.14 18.54
CA ALA A 179 22.47 -0.86 18.74
C ALA A 179 21.11 -0.23 19.12
N SER A 180 21.13 0.74 20.04
CA SER A 180 19.92 1.45 20.48
C SER A 180 19.20 2.14 19.33
N SER A 181 19.96 2.73 18.39
CA SER A 181 19.42 3.41 17.21
C SER A 181 18.62 2.50 16.27
N TYR A 182 18.82 1.18 16.28
CA TYR A 182 18.11 0.22 15.44
C TYR A 182 16.79 -0.31 16.05
N THR A 183 16.62 -0.19 17.37
CA THR A 183 15.43 -0.67 18.10
C THR A 183 14.10 -0.14 17.51
N PRO A 184 13.97 1.16 17.14
CA PRO A 184 12.74 1.67 16.55
C PRO A 184 12.41 1.04 15.20
N ASP A 185 13.41 0.72 14.40
CA ASP A 185 13.20 0.14 13.06
C ASP A 185 12.82 -1.34 13.14
N TYR A 186 13.39 -2.08 14.09
CA TYR A 186 12.93 -3.43 14.42
C TYR A 186 11.46 -3.45 14.86
N ALA A 187 11.06 -2.53 15.74
CA ALA A 187 9.67 -2.42 16.18
C ALA A 187 8.72 -2.10 15.03
N LYS A 188 9.10 -1.16 14.13
CA LYS A 188 8.32 -0.86 12.92
C LYS A 188 8.22 -2.08 12.00
N ALA A 189 9.32 -2.80 11.78
CA ALA A 189 9.34 -3.99 10.94
C ALA A 189 8.39 -5.06 11.46
N LYS A 190 8.34 -5.30 12.78
CA LYS A 190 7.37 -6.21 13.41
C LYS A 190 5.93 -5.79 13.15
N ILE A 191 5.61 -4.50 13.26
CA ILE A 191 4.26 -3.98 13.00
C ILE A 191 3.88 -4.12 11.53
N SER A 192 4.79 -3.81 10.60
CA SER A 192 4.54 -3.98 9.16
C SER A 192 4.38 -5.45 8.78
N ALA A 193 5.20 -6.34 9.35
CA ALA A 193 5.07 -7.78 9.16
C ALA A 193 3.71 -8.28 9.66
N ALA A 194 3.26 -7.84 10.84
CA ALA A 194 1.94 -8.21 11.35
C ALA A 194 0.81 -7.79 10.40
N ARG A 195 0.87 -6.59 9.81
CA ARG A 195 -0.12 -6.13 8.81
C ARG A 195 -0.06 -6.93 7.52
N PHE A 196 1.15 -7.29 7.07
CA PHE A 196 1.32 -8.14 5.90
C PHE A 196 0.71 -9.53 6.12
N PHE A 197 1.01 -10.17 7.26
CA PHE A 197 0.43 -11.48 7.61
C PHE A 197 -1.09 -11.39 7.79
N GLN A 198 -1.61 -10.32 8.40
CA GLN A 198 -3.06 -10.09 8.46
C GLN A 198 -3.72 -10.04 7.07
N LEU A 199 -3.04 -9.50 6.06
CA LEU A 199 -3.54 -9.47 4.69
C LEU A 199 -3.38 -10.82 3.99
N LEU A 200 -2.25 -11.49 4.20
CA LEU A 200 -1.91 -12.77 3.59
C LEU A 200 -2.81 -13.91 4.10
N ASP A 201 -3.09 -13.92 5.41
CA ASP A 201 -3.92 -14.93 6.07
C ASP A 201 -5.43 -14.63 5.94
N ARG A 202 -5.81 -13.49 5.35
CA ARG A 202 -7.21 -13.12 5.17
C ARG A 202 -7.88 -13.99 4.12
N ILE A 203 -8.83 -14.82 4.56
CA ILE A 203 -9.70 -15.59 3.65
C ILE A 203 -10.89 -14.71 3.23
N PRO A 204 -11.04 -14.36 1.94
CA PRO A 204 -12.20 -13.60 1.46
C PRO A 204 -13.46 -14.47 1.45
N THR A 205 -14.61 -13.87 1.78
CA THR A 205 -15.94 -14.54 1.72
C THR A 205 -16.26 -15.01 0.30
N ILE A 206 -15.99 -14.17 -0.70
CA ILE A 206 -16.10 -14.48 -2.11
C ILE A 206 -14.69 -14.77 -2.65
N SER A 207 -14.32 -16.05 -2.69
CA SER A 207 -13.00 -16.48 -3.16
C SER A 207 -12.96 -16.65 -4.68
N VAL A 208 -12.05 -15.91 -5.34
CA VAL A 208 -11.75 -16.06 -6.77
C VAL A 208 -10.69 -17.12 -7.07
N TYR A 209 -9.94 -17.56 -6.05
CA TYR A 209 -8.87 -18.54 -6.17
C TYR A 209 -9.35 -19.98 -5.93
N SER A 210 -10.58 -20.14 -5.47
CA SER A 210 -11.18 -21.44 -5.21
C SER A 210 -11.86 -21.99 -6.47
N ASP A 211 -11.55 -23.24 -6.80
CA ASP A 211 -12.25 -23.99 -7.86
C ASP A 211 -13.61 -24.56 -7.45
N LYS A 212 -13.98 -24.40 -6.17
CA LYS A 212 -15.28 -24.84 -5.64
C LYS A 212 -16.44 -24.09 -6.27
N GLY A 213 -17.59 -24.76 -6.31
CA GLY A 213 -18.86 -24.24 -6.80
C GLY A 213 -19.30 -24.87 -8.12
N ASP A 214 -20.56 -24.66 -8.45
CA ASP A 214 -21.20 -25.28 -9.60
C ASP A 214 -20.67 -24.71 -10.92
N LYS A 215 -20.45 -25.60 -11.89
CA LYS A 215 -20.09 -25.30 -13.28
C LYS A 215 -20.97 -26.17 -14.17
N TRP A 216 -21.63 -25.61 -15.18
CA TRP A 216 -22.46 -26.37 -16.12
C TRP A 216 -22.09 -26.07 -17.57
N ASN A 217 -22.36 -27.00 -18.47
CA ASN A 217 -21.96 -26.86 -19.88
C ASN A 217 -22.97 -26.04 -20.70
N ASN A 218 -24.26 -26.12 -20.37
CA ASN A 218 -25.33 -25.48 -21.14
C ASN A 218 -25.78 -24.15 -20.52
N PHE A 219 -24.92 -23.13 -20.59
CA PHE A 219 -25.24 -21.80 -20.08
C PHE A 219 -26.24 -21.08 -21.00
N GLN A 220 -27.48 -20.90 -20.56
CA GLN A 220 -28.55 -20.26 -21.33
C GLN A 220 -28.66 -18.77 -21.05
N GLY A 221 -28.37 -18.35 -19.81
CA GLY A 221 -28.44 -16.96 -19.37
C GLY A 221 -29.83 -16.52 -18.92
N ASN A 222 -30.60 -17.41 -18.28
CA ASN A 222 -31.80 -17.03 -17.53
C ASN A 222 -31.38 -16.43 -16.19
N ILE A 223 -31.83 -15.21 -15.87
CA ILE A 223 -31.41 -14.48 -14.66
C ILE A 223 -32.65 -14.13 -13.84
N GLU A 224 -32.63 -14.43 -12.54
CA GLU A 224 -33.74 -14.11 -11.64
C GLU A 224 -33.23 -13.50 -10.35
N PHE A 225 -33.74 -12.32 -10.00
CA PHE A 225 -33.61 -11.71 -8.67
C PHE A 225 -34.87 -12.06 -7.87
N ILE A 226 -34.70 -12.59 -6.66
CA ILE A 226 -35.80 -12.99 -5.77
C ILE A 226 -35.64 -12.26 -4.44
N ASP A 227 -36.53 -11.31 -4.16
CA ASP A 227 -36.58 -10.47 -2.93
C ASP A 227 -35.19 -10.00 -2.47
N CYS A 228 -34.37 -9.52 -3.42
CA CYS A 228 -33.01 -9.12 -3.11
C CYS A 228 -32.97 -7.84 -2.28
N LYS A 229 -32.46 -7.95 -1.05
CA LYS A 229 -32.15 -6.81 -0.18
C LYS A 229 -30.64 -6.70 -0.03
N PHE A 230 -30.11 -5.49 -0.13
CA PHE A 230 -28.67 -5.28 -0.10
C PHE A 230 -28.28 -3.91 0.46
N THR A 231 -27.23 -3.94 1.27
CA THR A 231 -26.60 -2.83 1.96
C THR A 231 -25.09 -2.89 1.73
N TYR A 232 -24.46 -1.79 1.34
CA TYR A 232 -23.00 -1.80 1.18
C TYR A 232 -22.32 -1.92 2.56
N PRO A 233 -21.34 -2.82 2.75
CA PRO A 233 -20.65 -2.96 4.04
C PRO A 233 -19.96 -1.68 4.52
N THR A 234 -19.56 -0.80 3.59
CA THR A 234 -18.94 0.49 3.89
C THR A 234 -19.92 1.52 4.44
N ARG A 235 -21.23 1.32 4.26
CA ARG A 235 -22.32 2.21 4.70
C ARG A 235 -23.51 1.37 5.18
N PRO A 236 -23.41 0.72 6.35
CA PRO A 236 -24.42 -0.22 6.85
C PRO A 236 -25.77 0.45 7.17
N ASP A 237 -25.79 1.77 7.36
CA ASP A 237 -27.01 2.51 7.73
C ASP A 237 -27.94 2.79 6.54
N ILE A 238 -27.51 2.51 5.30
CA ILE A 238 -28.26 2.85 4.08
C ILE A 238 -28.49 1.60 3.25
N GLN A 239 -29.72 1.07 3.32
CA GLN A 239 -30.15 -0.02 2.47
C GLN A 239 -30.40 0.48 1.03
N VAL A 240 -29.73 -0.12 0.04
CA VAL A 240 -29.77 0.33 -1.36
C VAL A 240 -30.83 -0.42 -2.16
N LEU A 241 -30.93 -1.74 -1.97
CA LEU A 241 -31.97 -2.56 -2.59
C LEU A 241 -32.96 -3.04 -1.53
N ASN A 242 -34.25 -2.81 -1.79
CA ASN A 242 -35.34 -3.06 -0.84
C ASN A 242 -36.31 -4.13 -1.38
N GLY A 243 -35.80 -5.31 -1.74
CA GLY A 243 -36.64 -6.44 -2.20
C GLY A 243 -36.83 -6.49 -3.72
N LEU A 244 -35.73 -6.35 -4.47
CA LEU A 244 -35.77 -6.42 -5.94
C LEU A 244 -36.16 -7.83 -6.40
N THR A 245 -37.25 -7.93 -7.16
CA THR A 245 -37.71 -9.18 -7.78
C THR A 245 -37.92 -8.97 -9.28
N VAL A 246 -37.05 -9.54 -10.11
CA VAL A 246 -37.07 -9.39 -11.58
C VAL A 246 -36.52 -10.65 -12.24
N SER A 247 -37.18 -11.12 -13.30
CA SER A 247 -36.71 -12.23 -14.15
C SER A 247 -36.38 -11.75 -15.56
N VAL A 248 -35.28 -12.24 -16.14
CA VAL A 248 -34.83 -11.94 -17.51
C VAL A 248 -34.57 -13.24 -18.25
N LYS A 249 -35.37 -13.51 -19.29
CA LYS A 249 -35.22 -14.73 -20.09
C LYS A 249 -34.05 -14.61 -21.09
N PRO A 250 -33.47 -15.74 -21.54
CA PRO A 250 -32.44 -15.74 -22.56
C PRO A 250 -32.84 -14.95 -23.81
N GLY A 251 -31.97 -14.02 -24.22
CA GLY A 251 -32.20 -13.17 -25.40
C GLY A 251 -33.08 -11.93 -25.17
N GLN A 252 -33.65 -11.76 -23.99
CA GLN A 252 -34.35 -10.52 -23.62
C GLN A 252 -33.37 -9.44 -23.15
N THR A 253 -33.78 -8.19 -23.33
CA THR A 253 -33.05 -7.02 -22.82
C THR A 253 -33.85 -6.41 -21.68
N LEU A 254 -33.27 -6.35 -20.49
CA LEU A 254 -33.82 -5.61 -19.36
C LEU A 254 -33.17 -4.22 -19.30
N ALA A 255 -34.00 -3.18 -19.19
CA ALA A 255 -33.54 -1.81 -18.99
C ALA A 255 -33.91 -1.34 -17.58
N PHE A 256 -32.90 -0.98 -16.78
CA PHE A 256 -33.13 -0.33 -15.49
C PHE A 256 -33.24 1.19 -15.67
N VAL A 257 -34.41 1.74 -15.36
CA VAL A 257 -34.67 3.19 -15.38
C VAL A 257 -35.02 3.67 -13.98
N GLY A 258 -34.59 4.88 -13.64
CA GLY A 258 -34.85 5.49 -12.33
C GLY A 258 -33.84 6.57 -11.97
N SER A 259 -34.13 7.29 -10.88
CA SER A 259 -33.29 8.37 -10.35
C SER A 259 -31.86 7.92 -10.02
N SER A 260 -30.91 8.86 -9.97
CA SER A 260 -29.56 8.54 -9.51
C SER A 260 -29.61 7.97 -8.09
N GLY A 261 -28.84 6.91 -7.82
CA GLY A 261 -28.81 6.26 -6.51
C GLY A 261 -29.86 5.17 -6.26
N CYS A 262 -30.79 4.90 -7.17
CA CYS A 262 -31.82 3.86 -6.97
C CYS A 262 -31.34 2.39 -7.06
N GLY A 263 -30.02 2.15 -7.05
CA GLY A 263 -29.47 0.78 -7.04
C GLY A 263 -29.23 0.11 -8.40
N LYS A 264 -29.38 0.81 -9.54
CA LYS A 264 -29.16 0.23 -10.89
C LYS A 264 -27.79 -0.43 -11.05
N SER A 265 -26.72 0.30 -10.72
CA SER A 265 -25.35 -0.21 -10.79
C SER A 265 -25.11 -1.31 -9.76
N THR A 266 -25.80 -1.24 -8.62
CA THR A 266 -25.73 -2.25 -7.56
C THR A 266 -26.32 -3.59 -8.03
N SER A 267 -27.42 -3.58 -8.78
CA SER A 267 -27.99 -4.81 -9.38
C SER A 267 -27.00 -5.51 -10.30
N VAL A 268 -26.23 -4.75 -11.10
CA VAL A 268 -25.16 -5.31 -11.96
C VAL A 268 -24.04 -5.90 -11.10
N GLN A 269 -23.62 -5.20 -10.04
CA GLN A 269 -22.56 -5.68 -9.14
C GLN A 269 -22.94 -6.96 -8.36
N LEU A 270 -24.23 -7.14 -8.04
CA LEU A 270 -24.74 -8.39 -7.46
C LEU A 270 -24.73 -9.53 -8.47
N LEU A 271 -25.07 -9.26 -9.73
CA LEU A 271 -25.00 -10.25 -10.80
C LEU A 271 -23.56 -10.72 -11.07
N GLU A 272 -22.59 -9.81 -11.01
CA GLU A 272 -21.15 -10.12 -11.12
C GLU A 272 -20.57 -10.78 -9.86
N ARG A 273 -21.39 -10.89 -8.81
CA ARG A 273 -21.02 -11.39 -7.49
C ARG A 273 -19.79 -10.66 -6.94
N PHE A 274 -19.76 -9.34 -7.05
CA PHE A 274 -18.84 -8.50 -6.26
C PHE A 274 -19.33 -8.36 -4.82
N TYR A 275 -20.64 -8.46 -4.65
CA TYR A 275 -21.30 -8.55 -3.36
C TYR A 275 -22.33 -9.68 -3.41
N ASP A 276 -22.61 -10.28 -2.26
CA ASP A 276 -23.75 -11.17 -2.09
C ASP A 276 -24.91 -10.35 -1.47
N PRO A 277 -26.18 -10.64 -1.81
CA PRO A 277 -27.31 -9.98 -1.18
C PRO A 277 -27.46 -10.40 0.29
N ASP A 278 -27.90 -9.47 1.13
CA ASP A 278 -28.18 -9.67 2.56
C ASP A 278 -29.38 -10.60 2.76
N HIS A 279 -30.43 -10.38 1.97
CA HIS A 279 -31.63 -11.21 1.90
C HIS A 279 -32.01 -11.50 0.46
N GLY A 280 -32.71 -12.62 0.23
CA GLY A 280 -33.08 -13.06 -1.11
C GLY A 280 -31.94 -13.76 -1.84
N LYS A 281 -32.14 -14.01 -3.13
CA LYS A 281 -31.22 -14.81 -3.97
C LYS A 281 -31.15 -14.26 -5.39
N VAL A 282 -29.99 -14.42 -6.02
CA VAL A 282 -29.79 -14.17 -7.46
C VAL A 282 -29.57 -15.53 -8.11
N LEU A 283 -30.50 -15.96 -8.95
CA LEU A 283 -30.42 -17.22 -9.69
C LEU A 283 -29.92 -16.99 -11.11
N ILE A 284 -29.09 -17.90 -11.59
CA ILE A 284 -28.59 -17.93 -12.96
C ILE A 284 -28.78 -19.36 -13.49
N ASP A 285 -29.61 -19.50 -14.52
CA ASP A 285 -30.09 -20.80 -15.03
C ASP A 285 -30.68 -21.70 -13.93
N GLY A 286 -31.31 -21.10 -12.91
CA GLY A 286 -31.88 -21.80 -11.76
C GLY A 286 -30.88 -22.10 -10.61
N HIS A 287 -29.59 -21.81 -10.79
CA HIS A 287 -28.57 -21.98 -9.75
C HIS A 287 -28.37 -20.69 -8.96
N ASP A 288 -28.34 -20.78 -7.63
CA ASP A 288 -28.02 -19.64 -6.76
C ASP A 288 -26.58 -19.19 -6.96
N SER A 289 -26.39 -17.90 -7.25
CA SER A 289 -25.07 -17.29 -7.51
C SER A 289 -24.07 -17.56 -6.38
N LYS A 290 -24.53 -17.73 -5.13
CA LYS A 290 -23.70 -18.09 -3.97
C LYS A 290 -23.00 -19.44 -4.11
N HIS A 291 -23.61 -20.40 -4.82
CA HIS A 291 -23.08 -21.74 -5.03
C HIS A 291 -22.30 -21.90 -6.34
N VAL A 292 -22.44 -20.96 -7.29
CA VAL A 292 -21.71 -20.99 -8.56
C VAL A 292 -20.23 -20.68 -8.38
N ASN A 293 -19.35 -21.32 -9.15
CA ASN A 293 -17.93 -20.96 -9.16
C ASN A 293 -17.70 -19.54 -9.72
N VAL A 294 -17.00 -18.67 -8.99
CA VAL A 294 -16.86 -17.24 -9.33
C VAL A 294 -16.09 -17.00 -10.64
N PRO A 295 -14.91 -17.61 -10.88
CA PRO A 295 -14.23 -17.52 -12.18
C PRO A 295 -15.10 -17.98 -13.35
N TYR A 296 -15.80 -19.11 -13.19
CA TYR A 296 -16.71 -19.63 -14.20
C TYR A 296 -17.84 -18.64 -14.49
N LEU A 297 -18.52 -18.12 -13.46
CA LEU A 297 -19.60 -17.14 -13.60
C LEU A 297 -19.13 -15.90 -14.37
N ARG A 298 -18.03 -15.29 -13.93
CA ARG A 298 -17.50 -14.07 -14.55
C ARG A 298 -16.93 -14.32 -15.96
N SER A 299 -16.56 -15.55 -16.30
CA SER A 299 -16.17 -15.91 -17.68
C SER A 299 -17.34 -15.82 -18.67
N LYS A 300 -18.58 -15.99 -18.19
CA LYS A 300 -19.80 -15.95 -19.02
C LYS A 300 -20.44 -14.56 -19.11
N ILE A 301 -20.00 -13.62 -18.27
CA ILE A 301 -20.50 -12.24 -18.22
C ILE A 301 -19.50 -11.30 -18.88
N GLY A 302 -20.01 -10.42 -19.75
CA GLY A 302 -19.26 -9.29 -20.30
C GLY A 302 -19.82 -7.98 -19.75
N ILE A 303 -18.96 -7.12 -19.20
CA ILE A 303 -19.33 -5.83 -18.62
C ILE A 303 -18.74 -4.67 -19.43
N VAL A 304 -19.53 -3.60 -19.56
CA VAL A 304 -19.07 -2.30 -20.03
C VAL A 304 -19.36 -1.27 -18.93
N SER A 305 -18.30 -0.76 -18.31
CA SER A 305 -18.40 0.23 -17.24
C SER A 305 -18.77 1.62 -17.79
N GLN A 306 -19.39 2.44 -16.95
CA GLN A 306 -19.72 3.84 -17.28
C GLN A 306 -18.47 4.64 -17.67
N GLU A 307 -17.40 4.49 -16.89
CA GLU A 307 -16.06 5.00 -17.16
C GLU A 307 -15.11 3.83 -17.46
N PRO A 308 -14.78 3.59 -18.74
CA PRO A 308 -13.89 2.50 -19.14
C PRO A 308 -12.43 2.76 -18.75
N ILE A 309 -11.80 1.79 -18.10
CA ILE A 309 -10.40 1.85 -17.65
C ILE A 309 -9.53 0.95 -18.54
N LEU A 310 -8.71 1.57 -19.40
CA LEU A 310 -7.73 0.85 -20.21
C LEU A 310 -6.43 0.70 -19.44
N PHE A 311 -5.81 -0.48 -19.55
CA PHE A 311 -4.49 -0.70 -18.97
C PHE A 311 -3.44 0.04 -19.78
N ASP A 312 -2.32 0.35 -19.13
CA ASP A 312 -1.15 0.97 -19.76
C ASP A 312 -0.40 -0.05 -20.63
N CYS A 313 -1.06 -0.43 -21.72
CA CYS A 313 -0.61 -1.42 -22.64
C CYS A 313 -1.21 -1.12 -24.02
N SER A 314 -0.93 -2.02 -24.96
CA SER A 314 -1.36 -1.94 -26.34
C SER A 314 -2.90 -2.01 -26.48
N ILE A 315 -3.53 -1.41 -27.52
CA ILE A 315 -4.99 -1.59 -27.73
C ILE A 315 -5.29 -3.06 -28.05
N ALA A 316 -4.45 -3.77 -28.82
CA ALA A 316 -4.61 -5.20 -29.02
C ALA A 316 -4.50 -5.97 -27.71
N GLU A 317 -3.52 -5.66 -26.86
CA GLU A 317 -3.35 -6.29 -25.56
C GLU A 317 -4.56 -6.03 -24.67
N ASN A 318 -5.12 -4.82 -24.67
CA ASN A 318 -6.36 -4.50 -23.97
C ASN A 318 -7.56 -5.31 -24.50
N ILE A 319 -7.67 -5.51 -25.83
CA ILE A 319 -8.72 -6.35 -26.43
C ILE A 319 -8.50 -7.82 -26.06
N LYS A 320 -7.26 -8.32 -26.17
CA LYS A 320 -6.88 -9.69 -25.80
C LYS A 320 -7.15 -9.99 -24.33
N TYR A 321 -6.96 -9.00 -23.45
CA TYR A 321 -7.29 -9.11 -22.02
C TYR A 321 -8.78 -9.35 -21.74
N GLY A 322 -9.63 -9.34 -22.78
CA GLY A 322 -11.00 -9.83 -22.71
C GLY A 322 -11.06 -11.30 -22.33
N ASP A 323 -10.22 -12.16 -22.91
CA ASP A 323 -10.20 -13.59 -22.63
C ASP A 323 -8.77 -14.06 -22.32
N ASN A 324 -8.54 -14.37 -21.05
CA ASN A 324 -7.23 -14.79 -20.54
C ASN A 324 -7.07 -16.33 -20.51
N SER A 325 -8.04 -17.08 -21.03
CA SER A 325 -8.03 -18.56 -20.98
C SER A 325 -7.29 -19.20 -22.15
N ARG A 326 -7.09 -18.46 -23.25
CA ARG A 326 -6.44 -18.91 -24.48
C ARG A 326 -5.62 -17.78 -25.08
N ASP A 327 -4.68 -18.14 -25.95
CA ASP A 327 -4.02 -17.15 -26.79
C ASP A 327 -4.95 -16.74 -27.95
N ILE A 328 -5.05 -15.44 -28.20
CA ILE A 328 -5.98 -14.85 -29.16
C ILE A 328 -5.16 -14.38 -30.37
N SER A 329 -5.51 -14.92 -31.54
CA SER A 329 -4.86 -14.54 -32.80
C SER A 329 -5.17 -13.10 -33.18
N MET A 330 -4.29 -12.49 -33.98
CA MET A 330 -4.49 -11.10 -34.41
C MET A 330 -5.74 -10.95 -35.30
N ASP A 331 -6.10 -11.98 -36.07
CA ASP A 331 -7.30 -11.98 -36.91
C ASP A 331 -8.58 -11.85 -36.08
N GLU A 332 -8.64 -12.55 -34.95
CA GLU A 332 -9.76 -12.44 -34.01
C GLU A 332 -9.86 -11.04 -33.38
N VAL A 333 -8.71 -10.43 -33.05
CA VAL A 333 -8.65 -9.05 -32.56
C VAL A 333 -9.18 -8.07 -33.63
N ILE A 334 -8.79 -8.24 -34.89
CA ILE A 334 -9.27 -7.40 -36.00
C ILE A 334 -10.77 -7.58 -36.21
N LEU A 335 -11.26 -8.82 -36.18
CA LEU A 335 -12.69 -9.11 -36.30
C LEU A 335 -13.50 -8.49 -35.17
N ALA A 336 -12.99 -8.54 -33.93
CA ALA A 336 -13.61 -7.87 -32.79
C ALA A 336 -13.61 -6.34 -32.99
N ALA A 337 -12.46 -5.75 -33.34
CA ALA A 337 -12.35 -4.31 -33.60
C ALA A 337 -13.32 -3.82 -34.70
N LYS A 338 -13.53 -4.61 -35.76
CA LYS A 338 -14.53 -4.31 -36.81
C LYS A 338 -15.96 -4.34 -36.27
N LYS A 339 -16.31 -5.32 -35.42
CA LYS A 339 -17.64 -5.39 -34.76
C LYS A 339 -17.91 -4.20 -33.83
N ALA A 340 -16.87 -3.67 -33.19
CA ALA A 340 -16.95 -2.43 -32.40
C ALA A 340 -16.99 -1.14 -33.22
N GLN A 341 -16.76 -1.18 -34.54
CA GLN A 341 -16.49 0.02 -35.34
C GLN A 341 -15.23 0.78 -34.87
N LEU A 342 -14.26 0.05 -34.32
CA LEU A 342 -12.97 0.59 -33.85
C LEU A 342 -11.88 0.48 -34.94
N HIS A 343 -12.06 -0.41 -35.93
CA HIS A 343 -11.03 -0.71 -36.92
C HIS A 343 -10.55 0.52 -37.69
N ASP A 344 -11.49 1.29 -38.25
CA ASP A 344 -11.18 2.45 -39.09
C ASP A 344 -10.48 3.56 -38.28
N PHE A 345 -10.88 3.74 -37.02
CA PHE A 345 -10.24 4.66 -36.09
C PHE A 345 -8.79 4.26 -35.80
N VAL A 346 -8.56 2.97 -35.50
CA VAL A 346 -7.22 2.47 -35.20
C VAL A 346 -6.30 2.57 -36.41
N THR A 347 -6.81 2.29 -37.62
CA THR A 347 -6.03 2.42 -38.86
C THR A 347 -5.73 3.87 -39.25
N ALA A 348 -6.54 4.83 -38.81
CA ALA A 348 -6.31 6.25 -39.05
C ALA A 348 -5.24 6.86 -38.11
N LEU A 349 -4.79 6.13 -37.09
CA LEU A 349 -3.70 6.58 -36.21
C LEU A 349 -2.35 6.38 -36.91
N PRO A 350 -1.46 7.40 -36.94
CA PRO A 350 -0.17 7.32 -37.64
C PRO A 350 0.71 6.15 -37.17
N GLU A 351 1.55 5.63 -38.08
CA GLU A 351 2.30 4.34 -38.10
C GLU A 351 3.12 3.93 -36.86
N VAL A 352 3.14 4.71 -35.77
CA VAL A 352 3.69 4.28 -34.47
C VAL A 352 2.80 3.20 -33.80
N SER A 353 1.79 2.69 -34.51
CA SER A 353 0.68 1.88 -34.05
C SER A 353 0.78 0.38 -34.41
N PHE A 354 1.88 -0.08 -35.00
CA PHE A 354 2.14 -1.52 -35.25
C PHE A 354 3.22 -2.12 -34.32
N PRO A 355 2.93 -3.15 -33.51
CA PRO A 355 1.63 -3.57 -33.01
C PRO A 355 1.44 -2.92 -31.64
N PHE A 356 0.76 -1.77 -31.60
CA PHE A 356 0.18 -1.20 -30.39
C PHE A 356 1.18 -0.88 -29.23
N ARG A 357 1.20 0.36 -28.73
CA ARG A 357 1.77 0.64 -27.40
C ARG A 357 1.05 1.83 -26.75
N GLY A 358 0.70 1.64 -25.48
CA GLY A 358 0.42 2.67 -24.46
C GLY A 358 -0.52 3.80 -24.83
N LEU A 359 -1.79 3.70 -24.44
CA LEU A 359 -2.71 4.84 -24.34
C LEU A 359 -2.35 5.83 -23.21
N SER A 360 -1.28 5.57 -22.45
CA SER A 360 -0.86 6.43 -21.34
C SER A 360 -0.08 7.67 -21.75
N SER A 361 0.55 7.69 -22.94
CA SER A 361 1.69 8.60 -23.10
C SER A 361 1.49 9.84 -23.99
N ARG A 362 0.56 9.94 -24.96
CA ARG A 362 0.48 11.18 -25.79
C ARG A 362 -0.89 11.66 -26.29
N ARG A 363 -1.95 10.86 -26.30
CA ARG A 363 -3.32 11.34 -26.57
C ARG A 363 -4.30 10.54 -25.72
N GLU A 364 -5.03 11.20 -24.83
CA GLU A 364 -6.17 10.59 -24.16
C GLU A 364 -7.19 10.22 -25.25
N ALA A 365 -7.37 8.92 -25.52
CA ALA A 365 -8.50 8.47 -26.33
C ALA A 365 -9.79 9.05 -25.72
N SER A 366 -10.71 9.47 -26.59
CA SER A 366 -12.00 9.99 -26.14
C SER A 366 -12.74 8.93 -25.31
N GLU A 367 -13.59 9.32 -24.36
CA GLU A 367 -14.37 8.35 -23.58
C GLU A 367 -15.19 7.42 -24.48
N VAL A 368 -15.62 7.93 -25.62
CA VAL A 368 -16.34 7.20 -26.65
C VAL A 368 -15.47 6.08 -27.24
N GLU A 369 -14.22 6.37 -27.61
CA GLU A 369 -13.26 5.38 -28.09
C GLU A 369 -12.94 4.32 -27.03
N LYS A 370 -12.74 4.74 -25.77
CA LYS A 370 -12.51 3.80 -24.66
C LYS A 370 -13.71 2.86 -24.45
N LYS A 371 -14.95 3.37 -24.62
CA LYS A 371 -16.17 2.55 -24.55
C LYS A 371 -16.25 1.53 -25.67
N PHE A 372 -15.81 1.86 -26.88
CA PHE A 372 -15.76 0.91 -28.00
C PHE A 372 -14.76 -0.22 -27.76
N VAL A 373 -13.56 0.08 -27.24
CA VAL A 373 -12.58 -0.95 -26.85
C VAL A 373 -13.15 -1.87 -25.75
N PHE A 374 -13.81 -1.31 -24.74
CA PHE A 374 -14.43 -2.11 -23.67
C PHE A 374 -15.55 -3.02 -24.14
N ARG A 375 -16.38 -2.55 -25.07
CA ARG A 375 -17.49 -3.31 -25.62
C ARG A 375 -17.03 -4.64 -26.24
N GLU A 376 -15.87 -4.66 -26.90
CA GLU A 376 -15.34 -5.89 -27.49
C GLU A 376 -14.51 -6.71 -26.51
N ARG A 377 -13.80 -6.07 -25.56
CA ARG A 377 -13.22 -6.79 -24.43
C ARG A 377 -14.28 -7.64 -23.71
N ALA A 378 -15.51 -7.13 -23.60
CA ALA A 378 -16.67 -7.86 -23.11
C ALA A 378 -17.27 -8.86 -24.13
N GLY A 379 -17.25 -8.52 -25.42
CA GLY A 379 -17.81 -9.33 -26.52
C GLY A 379 -16.99 -10.57 -26.90
N HIS A 380 -15.67 -10.52 -26.76
CA HIS A 380 -14.74 -11.56 -27.19
C HIS A 380 -14.80 -12.85 -26.35
N ARG A 381 -15.40 -12.78 -25.16
CA ARG A 381 -15.69 -13.94 -24.31
C ARG A 381 -16.80 -14.86 -24.85
N ARG A 382 -17.50 -14.48 -25.94
CA ARG A 382 -18.57 -15.30 -26.52
C ARG A 382 -18.00 -16.34 -27.49
N SER A 383 -18.36 -17.61 -27.26
CA SER A 383 -18.32 -18.68 -28.28
C SER A 383 -18.98 -18.19 -29.58
N PRO A 384 -18.45 -18.56 -30.78
CA PRO A 384 -18.89 -18.02 -32.05
C PRO A 384 -20.39 -18.24 -32.24
N ARG A 385 -21.18 -17.16 -32.16
CA ARG A 385 -22.56 -17.16 -32.64
C ARG A 385 -22.52 -17.50 -34.13
N LYS A 386 -23.00 -18.69 -34.51
CA LYS A 386 -23.40 -18.99 -35.90
C LYS A 386 -24.31 -17.88 -36.38
N GLY A 387 -23.97 -17.31 -37.54
CA GLY A 387 -24.61 -16.13 -38.11
C GLY A 387 -26.12 -16.26 -38.17
N LYS A 388 -26.83 -15.28 -37.61
CA LYS A 388 -28.19 -14.96 -38.03
C LYS A 388 -28.08 -13.75 -38.95
N GLN A 389 -28.18 -14.00 -40.25
CA GLN A 389 -28.49 -12.98 -41.24
C GLN A 389 -29.71 -12.20 -40.75
N ARG A 390 -29.57 -10.88 -40.65
CA ARG A 390 -30.72 -9.98 -40.59
C ARG A 390 -31.44 -10.10 -41.93
N GLY A 391 -32.55 -10.83 -41.96
CA GLY A 391 -33.55 -10.66 -43.00
C GLY A 391 -34.17 -9.28 -42.80
N GLN A 392 -33.86 -8.37 -43.71
CA GLN A 392 -34.76 -7.25 -44.01
C GLN A 392 -36.08 -7.87 -44.48
N ARG A 393 -37.17 -7.54 -43.81
CA ARG A 393 -38.50 -7.56 -44.40
C ARG A 393 -39.07 -6.16 -44.21
N GLU A 394 -39.56 -5.66 -45.34
CA GLU A 394 -40.24 -4.37 -45.55
C GLU A 394 -41.42 -4.17 -44.61
#